data_AF-A0A504YCE2-F1
#
_entry.id   AF-A0A504YCE2-F1
#
_cell.length_a   1.000
_cell.length_b   1.000
_cell.length_c   1.000
_cell.angle_alpha   90.00
_cell.angle_beta   90.00
_cell.angle_gamma   90.00
#
_symmetry.space_group_name_H-M   'P 1'
#
loop_
_entity.id
_entity.type
_entity.pdbx_description
1 polymer ?
#
loop_
_entity_poly.entity_id
_entity_poly.type
_entity_poly.pdbx_seq_one_letter_code
_entity_poly.pdbx_strand_id
1 'polypeptide(L)'
;MFHFSHSQELRAATMRILNAALQPRASNVHIQWDLKSSDASGRLVPLDIVSIPQRVPPIFNGRFATIFGLLNYNHEHTLSGQITLECEVMNNKQTFVVNMADVISAQRVLKENIDLPLHRLAGKVQLNELSDQHKAIQIQGEEKDNKDTEKDTECGEFRKKIEQLSSALNVISPFTAFVGVDPVKREPVKHARPS
;
A
#
# COMPACT_ATOMS: atom_id res chain seq x y z
N MET A 1 16.28 -46.23 3.13
CA MET A 1 16.84 -44.99 2.54
C MET A 1 15.66 -44.11 2.15
N PHE A 2 15.75 -42.80 2.36
CA PHE A 2 14.71 -41.75 2.24
C PHE A 2 13.78 -41.53 3.45
N HIS A 3 14.08 -40.48 4.23
CA HIS A 3 13.11 -39.57 4.87
C HIS A 3 13.87 -38.48 5.68
N PHE A 4 14.42 -37.45 5.01
CA PHE A 4 14.99 -36.28 5.70
C PHE A 4 14.84 -34.93 4.96
N SER A 5 14.25 -34.87 3.75
CA SER A 5 14.23 -33.64 2.93
C SER A 5 13.33 -32.54 3.48
N HIS A 6 12.11 -32.87 3.91
CA HIS A 6 11.11 -31.88 4.32
C HIS A 6 11.51 -31.07 5.56
N SER A 7 12.18 -31.70 6.54
CA SER A 7 12.61 -31.05 7.78
C SER A 7 13.76 -30.06 7.55
N GLN A 8 14.70 -30.40 6.67
CA GLN A 8 15.83 -29.52 6.34
C GLN A 8 15.40 -28.33 5.50
N GLU A 9 14.50 -28.55 4.53
CA GLU A 9 13.91 -27.48 3.70
C GLU A 9 13.09 -26.50 4.55
N LEU A 10 12.26 -27.03 5.45
CA LEU A 10 11.50 -26.21 6.39
C LEU A 10 12.43 -25.40 7.29
N ARG A 11 13.46 -26.02 7.89
CA ARG A 11 14.45 -25.32 8.72
C ARG A 11 15.15 -24.21 7.95
N ALA A 12 15.57 -24.47 6.71
CA ALA A 12 16.22 -23.47 5.87
C ALA A 12 15.26 -22.30 5.54
N ALA A 13 14.00 -22.60 5.21
CA ALA A 13 12.99 -21.58 4.97
C ALA A 13 12.72 -20.74 6.22
N THR A 14 12.54 -21.37 7.38
CA THR A 14 12.35 -20.69 8.67
C THR A 14 13.53 -19.78 9.00
N MET A 15 14.76 -20.28 8.87
CA MET A 15 15.95 -19.45 9.12
C MET A 15 16.08 -18.28 8.15
N ARG A 16 15.72 -18.47 6.87
CA ARG A 16 15.68 -17.36 5.89
C ARG A 16 14.66 -16.29 6.26
N ILE A 17 13.47 -16.69 6.71
CA ILE A 17 12.41 -15.76 7.14
C ILE A 17 12.86 -15.01 8.39
N LEU A 18 13.37 -15.72 9.40
CA LEU A 18 13.88 -15.11 10.64
C LEU A 18 15.02 -14.14 10.35
N ASN A 19 16.01 -14.52 9.55
CA ASN A 19 17.10 -13.61 9.16
C ASN A 19 16.60 -12.36 8.43
N ALA A 20 15.51 -12.46 7.68
CA ALA A 20 14.88 -11.32 7.02
C ALA A 20 13.98 -10.49 7.95
N ALA A 21 13.59 -10.99 9.12
CA ALA A 21 12.59 -10.36 10.00
C ALA A 21 13.13 -9.92 11.37
N LEU A 22 14.34 -10.34 11.77
CA LEU A 22 14.83 -10.12 13.13
C LEU A 22 15.38 -8.72 13.39
N GLN A 23 16.00 -8.07 12.41
CA GLN A 23 16.51 -6.71 12.57
C GLN A 23 16.25 -5.88 11.32
N PRO A 24 15.44 -4.81 11.41
CA PRO A 24 15.30 -3.89 10.30
C PRO A 24 16.64 -3.23 10.02
N ARG A 25 16.95 -3.05 8.74
CA ARG A 25 18.09 -2.24 8.29
C ARG A 25 17.82 -0.76 8.54
N ALA A 26 16.56 -0.34 8.40
CA ALA A 26 16.12 1.00 8.74
C ALA A 26 14.82 0.94 9.57
N SER A 27 14.81 1.59 10.73
CA SER A 27 13.65 1.77 11.60
C SER A 27 13.19 3.24 11.60
N ASN A 28 12.06 3.53 12.27
CA ASN A 28 11.52 4.88 12.43
C ASN A 28 11.43 5.64 11.10
N VAL A 29 10.92 4.94 10.08
CA VAL A 29 10.84 5.45 8.71
C VAL A 29 9.70 6.47 8.61
N HIS A 30 10.02 7.69 8.22
CA HIS A 30 9.08 8.78 8.04
C HIS A 30 9.27 9.43 6.66
N ILE A 31 8.17 9.78 6.00
CA ILE A 31 8.19 10.54 4.76
C ILE A 31 7.49 11.87 5.01
N GLN A 32 8.19 12.95 4.67
CA GLN A 32 7.64 14.30 4.62
C GLN A 32 7.54 14.76 3.17
N TRP A 33 6.36 15.23 2.79
CA TRP A 33 6.09 15.79 1.48
C TRP A 33 6.02 17.33 1.59
N ASP A 34 6.97 18.04 0.99
CA ASP A 34 6.91 19.50 0.81
C ASP A 34 6.78 19.77 -0.69
N LEU A 35 5.59 19.49 -1.23
CA LEU A 35 5.28 19.69 -2.64
C LEU A 35 4.35 20.87 -2.85
N LYS A 36 4.59 21.62 -3.94
CA LYS A 36 3.82 22.81 -4.32
C LYS A 36 3.45 22.74 -5.78
N SER A 37 2.23 23.15 -6.07
CA SER A 37 1.72 23.36 -7.42
C SER A 37 1.90 24.82 -7.80
N SER A 38 2.41 25.11 -9.00
CA SER A 38 2.41 26.45 -9.59
C SER A 38 1.39 26.53 -10.72
N ASP A 39 0.48 27.50 -10.64
CA ASP A 39 -0.40 27.83 -11.76
C ASP A 39 0.32 28.62 -12.87
N ALA A 40 -0.38 28.92 -13.96
CA ALA A 40 0.14 29.68 -15.10
C ALA A 40 0.54 31.14 -14.74
N SER A 41 0.06 31.66 -13.61
CA SER A 41 0.44 32.98 -13.09
C SER A 41 1.71 32.95 -12.22
N GLY A 42 2.28 31.76 -11.99
CA GLY A 42 3.44 31.56 -11.13
C GLY A 42 3.12 31.50 -9.65
N ARG A 43 1.83 31.45 -9.27
CA ARG A 43 1.42 31.36 -7.87
C ARG A 43 1.64 29.95 -7.34
N LEU A 44 2.41 29.84 -6.26
CA LEU A 44 2.67 28.58 -5.57
C LEU A 44 1.59 28.28 -4.53
N VAL A 45 1.00 27.09 -4.61
CA VAL A 45 0.02 26.56 -3.67
C VAL A 45 0.54 25.24 -3.09
N PRO A 46 0.63 25.10 -1.75
CA PRO A 46 0.98 23.84 -1.11
C PRO A 46 -0.01 22.73 -1.47
N LEU A 47 0.49 21.51 -1.66
CA LEU A 47 -0.32 20.34 -1.96
C LEU A 47 -0.55 19.51 -0.70
N ASP A 48 -1.80 19.11 -0.49
CA ASP A 48 -2.14 18.11 0.51
C ASP A 48 -1.91 16.71 -0.07
N ILE A 49 -1.14 15.90 0.66
CA ILE A 49 -0.65 14.60 0.18
C ILE A 49 -0.97 13.53 1.21
N VAL A 50 -1.77 12.56 0.77
CA VAL A 50 -2.07 11.37 1.56
C VAL A 50 -1.01 10.32 1.28
N SER A 51 -0.28 9.93 2.31
CA SER A 51 0.72 8.85 2.24
C SER A 51 0.06 7.49 2.31
N ILE A 52 0.50 6.57 1.45
CA ILE A 52 0.05 5.18 1.40
C ILE A 52 1.28 4.26 1.38
N PRO A 53 1.48 3.36 2.36
CA PRO A 53 0.62 3.15 3.53
C PRO A 53 0.65 4.36 4.48
N GLN A 54 -0.36 4.49 5.34
CA GLN A 54 -0.39 5.57 6.33
C GLN A 54 0.71 5.38 7.38
N ARG A 55 1.01 4.12 7.74
CA ARG A 55 2.17 3.78 8.57
C ARG A 55 3.24 3.11 7.71
N VAL A 56 4.35 3.82 7.52
CA VAL A 56 5.49 3.30 6.77
C VAL A 56 6.18 2.20 7.60
N PRO A 57 6.31 0.97 7.07
CA PRO A 57 6.94 -0.13 7.81
C PRO A 57 8.45 0.04 7.91
N PRO A 58 9.10 -0.64 8.87
CA PRO A 58 10.56 -0.78 8.88
C PRO A 58 11.06 -1.42 7.60
N ILE A 59 12.26 -1.05 7.15
CA ILE A 59 12.89 -1.64 5.96
C ILE A 59 13.83 -2.74 6.40
N PHE A 60 13.50 -3.97 6.03
CA PHE A 60 14.31 -5.15 6.35
C PHE A 60 15.41 -5.40 5.33
N ASN A 61 16.44 -6.13 5.74
CA ASN A 61 17.58 -6.42 4.88
C ASN A 61 17.16 -7.20 3.62
N GLY A 62 17.65 -6.78 2.46
CA GLY A 62 17.30 -7.37 1.16
C GLY A 62 15.85 -7.12 0.70
N ARG A 63 15.13 -6.19 1.35
CA ARG A 63 13.77 -5.79 1.01
C ARG A 63 13.72 -4.30 0.65
N PHE A 64 12.70 -3.93 -0.10
CA PHE A 64 12.36 -2.54 -0.41
C PHE A 64 10.95 -2.25 0.09
N ALA A 65 10.69 -0.98 0.40
CA ALA A 65 9.35 -0.47 0.68
C ALA A 65 8.96 0.50 -0.43
N THR A 66 7.69 0.44 -0.84
CA THR A 66 7.12 1.41 -1.79
C THR A 66 6.10 2.25 -1.05
N ILE A 67 6.24 3.57 -1.16
CA ILE A 67 5.37 4.54 -0.51
C ILE A 67 4.81 5.43 -1.62
N PHE A 68 3.50 5.61 -1.62
CA PHE A 68 2.78 6.40 -2.60
C PHE A 68 2.30 7.70 -1.94
N GLY A 69 2.44 8.81 -2.65
CA GLY A 69 1.78 10.06 -2.31
C GLY A 69 0.58 10.27 -3.23
N LEU A 70 -0.63 10.27 -2.67
CA LEU A 70 -1.84 10.64 -3.40
C LEU A 70 -2.08 12.14 -3.24
N LEU A 71 -2.17 12.85 -4.35
CA LEU A 71 -2.44 14.28 -4.39
C LEU A 71 -3.59 14.58 -5.35
N ASN A 72 -4.37 15.61 -5.03
CA ASN A 72 -5.28 16.22 -5.99
C ASN A 72 -4.50 17.27 -6.79
N TYR A 73 -4.34 17.05 -8.09
CA TYR A 73 -3.43 17.86 -8.92
C TYR A 73 -4.11 18.26 -10.23
N ASN A 74 -4.02 19.55 -10.56
CA ASN A 74 -4.34 20.01 -11.91
C ASN A 74 -3.12 19.76 -12.81
N HIS A 75 -3.28 18.91 -13.83
CA HIS A 75 -2.22 18.55 -14.77
C HIS A 75 -1.66 19.73 -15.58
N GLU A 76 -2.39 20.85 -15.64
CA GLU A 76 -1.92 22.09 -16.29
C GLU A 76 -0.92 22.88 -15.45
N HIS A 77 -0.84 22.59 -14.15
CA HIS A 77 0.11 23.23 -13.26
C HIS A 77 1.49 22.58 -13.37
N THR A 78 2.50 23.21 -12.75
CA THR A 78 3.83 22.58 -12.58
C THR A 78 4.06 22.19 -11.13
N LEU A 79 4.65 21.01 -10.93
CA LEU A 79 4.95 20.46 -9.61
C LEU A 79 6.38 20.82 -9.22
N SER A 80 6.55 21.26 -7.97
CA SER A 80 7.84 21.67 -7.41
C SER A 80 7.94 21.27 -5.94
N GLY A 81 9.13 21.45 -5.36
CA GLY A 81 9.40 21.11 -3.96
C GLY A 81 10.23 19.85 -3.81
N GLN A 82 10.15 19.22 -2.65
CA GLN A 82 11.00 18.09 -2.27
C GLN A 82 10.27 17.05 -1.43
N ILE A 83 10.78 15.83 -1.50
CA ILE A 83 10.36 14.70 -0.69
C ILE A 83 11.52 14.37 0.25
N THR A 84 11.23 14.29 1.55
CA THR A 84 12.24 13.96 2.56
C THR A 84 11.90 12.61 3.20
N LEU A 85 12.85 11.69 3.17
CA LEU A 85 12.81 10.42 3.87
C LEU A 85 13.74 10.52 5.09
N GLU A 86 13.18 10.29 6.27
CA GLU A 86 13.93 10.16 7.51
C GLU A 86 13.84 8.72 8.01
N CYS A 87 14.95 8.19 8.50
CA CYS A 87 14.97 6.87 9.14
C CYS A 87 16.17 6.72 10.06
N GLU A 88 16.17 5.67 10.88
CA GLU A 88 17.31 5.28 11.70
C GLU A 88 17.98 4.03 11.12
N VAL A 89 19.28 4.13 10.83
CA VAL A 89 20.11 3.02 10.35
C VAL A 89 21.19 2.76 11.39
N MET A 90 21.19 1.57 11.99
CA MET A 90 22.11 1.23 13.10
C MET A 90 22.09 2.29 14.23
N ASN A 91 20.90 2.73 14.63
CA ASN A 91 20.65 3.78 15.63
C ASN A 91 21.16 5.18 15.27
N ASN A 92 21.60 5.40 14.03
CA ASN A 92 21.96 6.72 13.53
C ASN A 92 20.84 7.27 12.66
N LYS A 93 20.39 8.49 12.94
CA LYS A 93 19.44 9.20 12.09
C LYS A 93 20.06 9.46 10.72
N GLN A 94 19.28 9.22 9.69
CA GLN A 94 19.59 9.44 8.29
C GLN A 94 18.47 10.23 7.65
N THR A 95 18.82 11.20 6.82
CA THR A 95 17.87 12.03 6.08
C THR A 95 18.26 12.00 4.61
N PHE A 96 17.30 11.69 3.76
CA PHE A 96 17.45 11.66 2.30
C PHE A 96 16.45 12.63 1.71
N VAL A 97 16.91 13.50 0.81
CA VAL A 97 16.07 14.51 0.16
C VAL A 97 16.10 14.28 -1.34
N VAL A 98 14.93 14.28 -1.96
CA VAL A 98 14.75 14.19 -3.41
C VAL A 98 14.00 15.43 -3.88
N ASN A 99 14.60 16.22 -4.77
CA ASN A 99 13.93 17.37 -5.36
C ASN A 99 13.07 16.97 -6.55
N MET A 100 11.89 17.57 -6.69
CA MET A 100 11.02 17.32 -7.83
C MET A 100 11.64 17.73 -9.17
N ALA A 101 12.53 18.72 -9.18
CA ALA A 101 13.27 19.10 -10.39
C ALA A 101 14.11 17.93 -10.93
N ASP A 102 14.78 17.19 -10.04
CA ASP A 102 15.58 16.02 -10.38
C ASP A 102 14.69 14.89 -10.91
N VAL A 103 13.54 14.65 -10.27
CA VAL A 103 12.57 13.64 -10.71
C VAL A 103 12.01 13.95 -12.10
N ILE A 104 11.60 15.19 -12.34
CA ILE A 104 11.05 15.63 -13.63
C ILE A 104 12.10 15.49 -14.74
N SER A 105 13.36 15.85 -14.45
CA SER A 105 14.45 15.69 -15.41
C SER A 105 14.71 14.21 -15.74
N ALA A 106 14.74 13.33 -14.73
CA ALA A 106 14.92 11.88 -14.92
C ALA A 106 13.73 11.24 -15.67
N GLN A 107 12.50 11.66 -15.38
CA GLN A 107 11.29 11.14 -16.04
C GLN A 107 11.26 11.49 -17.54
N ARG A 108 11.78 12.66 -17.94
CA ARG A 108 11.92 13.03 -19.36
C ARG A 108 12.82 12.06 -20.12
N VAL A 109 13.80 11.45 -19.44
CA VAL A 109 14.73 10.46 -20.02
C VAL A 109 14.10 9.07 -20.07
N LEU A 110 13.24 8.72 -19.10
CA LEU A 110 12.60 7.40 -18.95
C LEU A 110 11.28 7.24 -19.73
N LYS A 111 11.07 8.04 -20.78
CA LYS A 111 9.83 8.15 -21.59
C LYS A 111 9.51 6.91 -22.46
N GLU A 112 9.76 5.70 -21.97
CA GLU A 112 9.26 4.47 -22.57
C GLU A 112 7.94 4.07 -21.92
N ASN A 113 6.91 3.95 -22.77
CA ASN A 113 5.57 3.42 -22.61
C ASN A 113 5.31 2.41 -21.47
N ILE A 114 5.30 2.85 -20.21
CA ILE A 114 4.76 2.04 -19.12
C ILE A 114 3.62 2.81 -18.45
N ASP A 115 2.40 2.58 -18.93
CA ASP A 115 1.18 2.89 -18.19
C ASP A 115 1.03 1.90 -17.04
N LEU A 116 1.83 2.10 -15.99
CA LEU A 116 1.63 1.37 -14.74
C LEU A 116 0.37 1.94 -14.08
N PRO A 117 -0.63 1.11 -13.72
CA PRO A 117 -1.75 1.57 -12.94
C PRO A 117 -1.32 1.79 -11.48
N LEU A 118 -0.45 2.78 -11.24
CA LEU A 118 0.13 3.11 -9.93
C LEU A 118 -0.96 3.37 -8.89
N HIS A 119 -2.09 3.94 -9.31
CA HIS A 119 -3.27 4.12 -8.47
C HIS A 119 -3.83 2.77 -7.96
N ARG A 120 -3.83 1.70 -8.77
CA ARG A 120 -4.24 0.35 -8.33
C ARG A 120 -3.21 -0.29 -7.42
N LEU A 121 -1.92 -0.02 -7.62
CA LEU A 121 -0.86 -0.50 -6.72
C LEU A 121 -0.96 0.16 -5.35
N ALA A 122 -1.09 1.49 -5.31
CA ALA A 122 -1.37 2.23 -4.09
C ALA A 122 -2.65 1.73 -3.41
N GLY A 123 -3.71 1.51 -4.20
CA GLY A 123 -4.95 0.88 -3.76
C GLY A 123 -4.76 -0.46 -3.06
N LYS A 124 -3.99 -1.37 -3.66
CA LYS A 124 -3.68 -2.68 -3.06
C LYS A 124 -2.95 -2.55 -1.74
N VAL A 125 -1.97 -1.64 -1.65
CA VAL A 125 -1.24 -1.39 -0.40
C VAL A 125 -2.19 -0.88 0.68
N GLN A 126 -3.06 0.09 0.36
CA GLN A 126 -4.04 0.61 1.31
C GLN A 126 -5.06 -0.46 1.73
N LEU A 127 -5.52 -1.30 0.80
CA LEU A 127 -6.44 -2.39 1.10
C LEU A 127 -5.81 -3.43 2.03
N ASN A 128 -4.52 -3.73 1.87
CA ASN A 128 -3.80 -4.60 2.79
C ASN A 128 -3.70 -3.98 4.19
N GLU A 129 -3.33 -2.71 4.31
CA GLU A 129 -3.26 -1.99 5.59
C GLU A 129 -4.62 -2.00 6.31
N LEU A 130 -5.71 -1.69 5.60
CA LEU A 130 -7.07 -1.74 6.16
C LEU A 130 -7.49 -3.16 6.55
N SER A 131 -7.11 -4.17 5.76
CA SER A 131 -7.42 -5.57 6.06
C SER A 131 -6.68 -6.07 7.31
N ASP A 132 -5.44 -5.65 7.50
CA ASP A 132 -4.65 -5.98 8.69
C ASP A 132 -5.24 -5.30 9.94
N GLN A 133 -5.68 -4.05 9.83
CA GLN A 133 -6.40 -3.34 10.91
C GLN A 133 -7.73 -4.01 11.24
N HIS A 134 -8.52 -4.37 10.23
CA HIS A 134 -9.78 -5.10 10.41
C HIS A 134 -9.56 -6.42 11.15
N LYS A 135 -8.57 -7.23 10.73
CA LYS A 135 -8.25 -8.50 11.38
C LYS A 135 -7.75 -8.31 12.82
N ALA A 136 -6.93 -7.29 13.07
CA ALA A 136 -6.44 -7.00 14.41
C ALA A 136 -7.59 -6.71 15.39
N ILE A 137 -8.62 -5.98 14.96
CA ILE A 137 -9.82 -5.70 15.76
C ILE A 137 -10.62 -6.99 16.00
N GLN A 138 -10.77 -7.85 14.99
CA GLN A 138 -11.47 -9.12 15.14
C GLN A 138 -10.79 -10.04 16.16
N ILE A 139 -9.46 -10.18 16.08
CA ILE A 139 -8.68 -11.02 17.01
C ILE A 139 -8.84 -10.50 18.45
N GLN A 140 -8.81 -9.19 18.66
CA GLN A 140 -9.05 -8.59 19.98
C GLN A 140 -10.49 -8.78 20.49
N GLY A 141 -11.45 -8.99 19.59
CA GLY A 141 -12.85 -9.27 19.90
C GLY A 141 -13.11 -10.72 20.33
N GLU A 142 -12.42 -11.68 19.70
CA GLU A 142 -12.54 -13.12 20.03
C GLU A 142 -12.01 -13.46 21.44
N GLU A 143 -11.08 -12.66 21.98
CA GLU A 143 -10.55 -12.83 23.35
C GLU A 143 -11.46 -12.26 24.45
N LYS A 144 -12.53 -11.52 24.10
CA LYS A 144 -13.44 -10.88 25.06
C LYS A 144 -14.88 -11.25 24.78
N ASP A 145 -15.31 -12.37 25.36
CA ASP A 145 -16.73 -12.68 25.51
C ASP A 145 -17.44 -11.57 26.32
N ASN A 146 -18.50 -11.03 25.71
CA ASN A 146 -19.54 -10.13 26.23
C ASN A 146 -19.45 -8.61 25.90
N LYS A 147 -20.35 -8.20 25.00
CA LYS A 147 -21.07 -6.90 24.92
C LYS A 147 -20.29 -5.64 24.52
N ASP A 148 -19.73 -5.58 23.31
CA ASP A 148 -19.20 -4.32 22.78
C ASP A 148 -19.84 -3.92 21.42
N THR A 149 -21.00 -3.26 21.47
CA THR A 149 -21.69 -2.68 20.30
C THR A 149 -20.83 -1.66 19.52
N GLU A 150 -19.86 -1.03 20.18
CA GLU A 150 -18.93 -0.07 19.56
C GLU A 150 -17.90 -0.76 18.64
N LYS A 151 -17.46 -1.98 18.96
CA LYS A 151 -16.50 -2.74 18.14
C LYS A 151 -17.13 -3.30 16.87
N ASP A 152 -18.40 -3.71 16.95
CA ASP A 152 -19.18 -4.08 15.77
C ASP A 152 -19.30 -2.91 14.79
N THR A 153 -19.37 -1.68 15.33
CA THR A 153 -19.42 -0.44 14.53
C THR A 153 -18.07 -0.17 13.87
N GLU A 154 -16.95 -0.22 14.61
CA GLU A 154 -15.60 0.04 14.07
C GLU A 154 -15.16 -1.03 13.05
N CYS A 155 -15.40 -2.31 13.33
CA CYS A 155 -15.13 -3.39 12.38
C CYS A 155 -15.98 -3.23 11.11
N GLY A 156 -17.24 -2.83 11.27
CA GLY A 156 -18.14 -2.48 10.16
C GLY A 156 -17.64 -1.29 9.33
N GLU A 157 -17.06 -0.27 9.97
CA GLU A 157 -16.45 0.86 9.26
C GLU A 157 -15.24 0.46 8.41
N PHE A 158 -14.34 -0.38 8.94
CA PHE A 158 -13.21 -0.90 8.17
C PHE A 158 -13.67 -1.71 6.97
N ARG A 159 -14.63 -2.62 7.18
CA ARG A 159 -15.22 -3.40 6.08
C ARG A 159 -15.81 -2.48 5.00
N LYS A 160 -16.61 -1.48 5.40
CA LYS A 160 -17.22 -0.52 4.47
C LYS A 160 -16.15 0.26 3.68
N LYS A 161 -15.09 0.73 4.34
CA LYS A 161 -13.96 1.42 3.68
C LYS A 161 -13.27 0.50 2.66
N ILE A 162 -13.04 -0.77 3.00
CA ILE A 162 -12.43 -1.76 2.11
C ILE A 162 -13.32 -2.00 0.88
N GLU A 163 -14.62 -2.23 1.07
CA GLU A 163 -15.58 -2.43 -0.04
C GLU A 163 -15.64 -1.22 -0.98
N GLN A 164 -15.73 -0.01 -0.42
CA GLN A 164 -15.77 1.24 -1.17
C GLN A 164 -14.49 1.45 -1.98
N LEU A 165 -13.32 1.33 -1.35
CA LEU A 165 -12.03 1.53 -2.00
C LEU A 165 -11.76 0.48 -3.08
N SER A 166 -12.06 -0.78 -2.77
CA SER A 166 -11.94 -1.91 -3.70
C SER A 166 -12.78 -1.70 -4.96
N SER A 167 -14.03 -1.27 -4.78
CA SER A 167 -14.96 -0.99 -5.88
C SER A 167 -14.49 0.21 -6.72
N ALA A 168 -14.05 1.29 -6.07
CA ALA A 168 -13.59 2.50 -6.76
C ALA A 168 -12.33 2.25 -7.60
N LEU A 169 -11.44 1.34 -7.17
CA LEU A 169 -10.17 1.05 -7.84
C LEU A 169 -10.20 -0.18 -8.75
N ASN A 170 -11.33 -0.88 -8.85
CA ASN A 170 -11.43 -2.16 -9.56
C ASN A 170 -10.34 -3.15 -9.12
N VAL A 171 -10.17 -3.32 -7.81
CA VAL A 171 -9.20 -4.23 -7.18
C VAL A 171 -9.95 -5.16 -6.24
N ILE A 172 -9.81 -6.47 -6.39
CA ILE A 172 -10.44 -7.45 -5.50
C ILE A 172 -9.91 -7.27 -4.06
N SER A 173 -10.82 -7.38 -3.09
CA SER A 173 -10.53 -7.42 -1.66
C SER A 173 -11.22 -8.64 -1.02
N PRO A 174 -10.96 -8.95 0.27
CA PRO A 174 -11.67 -10.03 0.96
C PRO A 174 -13.20 -9.90 0.98
N PHE A 175 -13.75 -8.70 0.75
CA PHE A 175 -15.18 -8.40 0.80
C PHE A 175 -15.82 -8.11 -0.56
N THR A 176 -15.06 -8.24 -1.66
CA THR A 176 -15.55 -7.95 -3.01
C THR A 176 -15.17 -9.06 -3.99
N ALA A 177 -15.94 -9.20 -5.06
CA ALA A 177 -15.70 -10.18 -6.11
C ALA A 177 -16.03 -9.60 -7.49
N PHE A 178 -15.36 -10.09 -8.53
CA PHE A 178 -15.79 -9.85 -9.90
C PHE A 178 -16.83 -10.89 -10.30
N VAL A 179 -18.01 -10.42 -10.69
CA VAL A 179 -19.08 -11.25 -11.22
C VAL A 179 -19.15 -11.04 -12.73
N GLY A 180 -18.89 -12.10 -13.50
CA GLY A 180 -19.11 -12.06 -14.95
C GLY A 180 -20.60 -11.98 -15.24
N VAL A 181 -21.01 -11.01 -16.06
CA VAL A 181 -22.41 -10.76 -16.42
C VAL A 181 -22.56 -10.89 -17.94
N ASP A 182 -23.60 -11.59 -18.38
CA ASP A 182 -23.97 -11.64 -19.80
C ASP A 182 -24.34 -10.21 -20.27
N PRO A 183 -23.65 -9.65 -21.28
CA PRO A 183 -23.84 -8.25 -21.67
C PRO A 183 -25.22 -7.97 -22.26
N VAL A 184 -25.92 -8.99 -22.74
CA VAL A 184 -27.27 -8.88 -23.33
C VAL A 184 -28.33 -9.13 -22.27
N LYS A 185 -28.19 -10.22 -21.50
CA LYS A 185 -29.20 -10.62 -20.50
C LYS A 185 -29.07 -9.85 -19.19
N ARG A 186 -27.91 -9.24 -18.93
CA ARG A 186 -27.56 -8.56 -17.67
C ARG A 186 -27.68 -9.45 -16.43
N GLU A 187 -27.52 -10.76 -16.61
CA GLU A 187 -27.56 -11.77 -15.55
C GLU A 187 -26.16 -12.37 -15.34
N PRO A 188 -25.82 -12.83 -14.11
CA PRO A 188 -24.57 -13.53 -13.85
C PRO A 188 -24.41 -14.77 -14.75
N VAL A 189 -23.23 -14.94 -15.34
CA VAL A 189 -22.92 -16.11 -16.16
C VAL A 189 -22.87 -17.33 -15.25
N LYS A 190 -23.85 -18.23 -15.39
CA LYS A 190 -23.85 -19.53 -14.71
C LYS A 190 -22.83 -20.42 -15.41
N HIS A 191 -21.71 -20.75 -14.75
CA HIS A 191 -20.79 -21.75 -15.27
C HIS A 191 -21.54 -23.07 -15.45
N ALA A 192 -21.53 -23.63 -16.67
CA ALA A 192 -21.86 -25.03 -16.86
C ALA A 192 -20.83 -25.86 -16.07
N ARG A 193 -21.28 -26.86 -15.31
CA ARG A 193 -20.35 -27.79 -14.66
C ARG A 193 -19.45 -28.41 -15.73
N PRO A 194 -18.14 -28.54 -15.50
CA PRO A 194 -17.30 -29.31 -16.39
C PRO A 194 -17.86 -30.74 -16.47
N SER A 195 -18.14 -31.18 -17.69
CA SER A 195 -18.51 -32.56 -18.02
C SER A 195 -17.33 -33.50 -17.84
#